data_AF-A0A815KLJ7-F1
#
_entry.id   AF-A0A815KLJ7-F1
#
_cell.length_a   1.000
_cell.length_b   1.000
_cell.length_c   1.000
_cell.angle_alpha   90.00
_cell.angle_beta   90.00
_cell.angle_gamma   90.00
#
_symmetry.space_group_name_H-M   'P 1'
#
loop_
_entity.id
_entity.type
_entity.pdbx_description
1 polymer ?
#
loop_
_entity_poly.entity_id
_entity_poly.type
_entity_poly.pdbx_seq_one_letter_code
_entity_poly.pdbx_strand_id
1 'polypeptide(L)'
;MSRKNKQNNSTYASASDCSIALYFCSQPCMDKFIALDIDDLYRESLLNVESLFIKGLNQCQYDLERKKQQEEAETEAELKLENELKQAKDIEVFISQKWQEAEINCQLQLSKLKPKQRKSFNNLIYLIPKINENEYIEIKYIIGILFQMYKHDNCENNKLSSVSLSSVELQIFQLLQSNDIEKICKYPYLLYSYTNKIYKFLKISTLEKLQSYIIPSIIRSIIGKKLTNAYGIWSIDDEPDGNKEFFGYSLYPSASFFNHSCNPNLINIEKGAKIIFKLLKNI
;
A
#
# COMPACT_ATOMS: atom_id res chain seq x y z
N MET A 1 -43.62 27.92 12.58
CA MET A 1 -42.42 28.69 12.16
C MET A 1 -41.26 28.20 13.03
N SER A 2 -40.14 27.66 12.58
CA SER A 2 -39.55 27.46 11.26
C SER A 2 -38.62 26.24 11.38
N ARG A 3 -38.87 25.19 10.57
CA ARG A 3 -37.91 24.10 10.32
C ARG A 3 -36.88 24.67 9.34
N LYS A 4 -35.61 24.80 9.74
CA LYS A 4 -34.53 25.14 8.80
C LYS A 4 -33.87 23.86 8.29
N ASN A 5 -33.91 23.75 6.97
CA ASN A 5 -33.36 22.72 6.11
C ASN A 5 -31.89 22.40 6.41
N LYS A 6 -31.60 21.12 6.71
CA LYS A 6 -30.31 20.50 6.36
C LYS A 6 -30.45 20.03 4.90
N GLN A 7 -29.89 20.80 3.98
CA GLN A 7 -29.77 20.40 2.58
C GLN A 7 -28.57 19.45 2.43
N ASN A 8 -28.84 18.37 1.71
CA ASN A 8 -27.95 17.30 1.29
C ASN A 8 -26.71 17.82 0.57
N ASN A 9 -25.53 17.30 0.94
CA ASN A 9 -24.37 17.25 0.05
C ASN A 9 -24.01 15.77 -0.14
N SER A 10 -24.66 15.13 -1.10
CA SER A 10 -24.35 13.77 -1.54
C SER A 10 -24.01 13.79 -3.04
N THR A 11 -23.02 12.98 -3.39
CA THR A 11 -22.91 12.19 -4.62
C THR A 11 -22.92 12.90 -5.98
N TYR A 12 -21.82 12.77 -6.72
CA TYR A 12 -21.88 12.65 -8.17
C TYR A 12 -22.32 11.23 -8.52
N ALA A 13 -23.61 11.05 -8.79
CA ALA A 13 -24.20 9.79 -9.21
C ALA A 13 -24.49 9.80 -10.72
N SER A 14 -23.97 8.80 -11.45
CA SER A 14 -24.64 8.24 -12.62
C SER A 14 -25.19 6.87 -12.21
N ALA A 15 -26.48 6.66 -12.39
CA ALA A 15 -27.21 5.49 -11.92
C ALA A 15 -26.82 4.21 -12.67
N SER A 16 -26.24 3.24 -11.95
CA SER A 16 -26.42 1.77 -12.11
C SER A 16 -25.22 0.91 -11.66
N ASP A 17 -24.30 1.38 -10.81
CA ASP A 17 -23.19 0.57 -10.31
C ASP A 17 -22.82 1.00 -8.89
N CYS A 18 -22.35 0.06 -8.07
CA CYS A 18 -21.85 0.34 -6.71
C CYS A 18 -20.83 1.50 -6.78
N SER A 19 -21.23 2.70 -6.36
CA SER A 19 -20.43 3.90 -6.60
C SER A 19 -19.23 3.93 -5.68
N ILE A 20 -18.07 3.60 -6.22
CA ILE A 20 -16.81 3.67 -5.49
C ILE A 20 -16.43 5.13 -5.32
N ALA A 21 -16.25 5.57 -4.09
CA ALA A 21 -15.96 6.97 -3.77
C ALA A 21 -14.90 7.09 -2.66
N LEU A 22 -14.08 8.13 -2.76
CA LEU A 22 -13.23 8.57 -1.65
C LEU A 22 -14.03 9.53 -0.77
N TYR A 23 -13.96 9.31 0.55
CA TYR A 23 -14.65 10.14 1.53
C TYR A 23 -13.67 11.09 2.21
N PHE A 24 -14.05 12.36 2.32
CA PHE A 24 -13.28 13.39 3.01
C PHE A 24 -14.09 13.93 4.18
N CYS A 25 -13.44 14.20 5.31
CA CYS A 25 -14.13 14.71 6.50
C CYS A 25 -14.61 16.16 6.34
N SER A 26 -14.08 16.91 5.37
CA SER A 26 -14.44 18.30 5.11
C SER A 26 -14.03 18.73 3.70
N GLN A 27 -14.65 19.80 3.19
CA GLN A 27 -14.28 20.40 1.90
C GLN A 27 -12.78 20.80 1.85
N PRO A 28 -12.20 21.46 2.87
CA PRO A 28 -10.76 21.76 2.87
C PRO A 28 -9.86 20.52 2.76
N CYS A 29 -10.26 19.37 3.31
CA CYS A 29 -9.50 18.13 3.16
C CYS A 29 -9.54 17.61 1.72
N MET A 30 -10.69 17.72 1.05
CA MET A 30 -10.84 17.37 -0.36
C MET A 30 -10.01 18.32 -1.24
N ASP A 31 -10.11 19.63 -1.03
CA ASP A 31 -9.35 20.63 -1.80
C ASP A 31 -7.85 20.39 -1.65
N LYS A 32 -7.39 20.11 -0.43
CA LYS A 32 -5.99 19.77 -0.16
C LYS A 32 -5.56 18.49 -0.86
N PHE A 33 -6.41 17.47 -0.90
CA PHE A 33 -6.13 16.22 -1.60
C PHE A 33 -5.99 16.47 -3.10
N ILE A 34 -6.95 17.15 -3.73
CA ILE A 34 -6.94 17.49 -5.16
C ILE A 34 -5.69 18.32 -5.50
N ALA A 35 -5.33 19.30 -4.67
CA ALA A 35 -4.14 20.12 -4.89
C ALA A 35 -2.83 19.33 -4.79
N LEU A 36 -2.81 18.21 -4.08
CA LEU A 36 -1.63 17.36 -3.92
C LEU A 36 -1.52 16.25 -4.97
N ASP A 37 -2.65 15.86 -5.57
CA ASP A 37 -2.77 14.80 -6.55
C ASP A 37 -2.47 15.30 -7.97
N ILE A 38 -1.26 15.01 -8.45
CA ILE A 38 -0.84 15.42 -9.78
C ILE A 38 -1.40 14.46 -10.82
N ASP A 39 -1.93 15.02 -11.91
CA ASP A 39 -2.55 14.26 -13.02
C ASP A 39 -3.66 13.29 -12.61
N ASP A 40 -4.37 13.55 -11.50
CA ASP A 40 -5.38 12.65 -10.92
C ASP A 40 -4.86 11.23 -10.61
N LEU A 41 -3.53 11.06 -10.58
CA LEU A 41 -2.87 9.76 -10.61
C LEU A 41 -3.12 8.97 -9.32
N TYR A 42 -3.06 9.64 -8.17
CA TYR A 42 -3.25 9.01 -6.88
C TYR A 42 -4.72 8.63 -6.67
N ARG A 43 -5.65 9.55 -6.96
CA ARG A 43 -7.09 9.29 -6.90
C ARG A 43 -7.48 8.10 -7.76
N GLU A 44 -7.08 8.09 -9.03
CA GLU A 44 -7.43 7.01 -9.95
C GLU A 44 -6.81 5.69 -9.51
N SER A 45 -5.56 5.70 -9.03
CA SER A 45 -4.92 4.49 -8.50
C SER A 45 -5.68 3.92 -7.31
N LEU A 46 -6.11 4.76 -6.35
CA LEU A 46 -6.89 4.32 -5.18
C LEU A 46 -8.26 3.76 -5.58
N LEU A 47 -8.98 4.43 -6.50
CA LEU A 47 -10.27 3.96 -6.99
C LEU A 47 -10.13 2.63 -7.77
N ASN A 48 -9.06 2.45 -8.52
CA ASN A 48 -8.77 1.20 -9.24
C ASN A 48 -8.54 0.04 -8.27
N VAL A 49 -7.77 0.26 -7.21
CA VAL A 49 -7.55 -0.76 -6.16
C VAL A 49 -8.87 -1.15 -5.51
N GLU A 50 -9.67 -0.17 -5.12
CA GLU A 50 -10.98 -0.38 -4.48
C GLU A 50 -11.92 -1.18 -5.39
N SER A 51 -12.00 -0.79 -6.67
CA SER A 51 -12.80 -1.48 -7.69
C SER A 51 -12.38 -2.93 -7.88
N LEU A 52 -11.08 -3.19 -7.95
CA LEU A 52 -10.56 -4.55 -8.11
C LEU A 52 -10.74 -5.39 -6.85
N PHE A 53 -10.59 -4.81 -5.67
CA PHE A 53 -10.83 -5.48 -4.40
C PHE A 53 -12.29 -5.92 -4.28
N ILE A 54 -13.24 -5.00 -4.48
CA ILE A 54 -14.68 -5.29 -4.43
C ILE A 54 -15.07 -6.33 -5.49
N LYS A 55 -14.56 -6.21 -6.71
CA LYS A 55 -14.81 -7.21 -7.77
C LYS A 55 -14.28 -8.60 -7.40
N GLY A 56 -13.09 -8.65 -6.78
CA GLY A 56 -12.51 -9.89 -6.27
C GLY A 56 -13.36 -10.55 -5.18
N LEU A 57 -13.93 -9.76 -4.27
CA LEU A 57 -14.86 -10.23 -3.24
C LEU A 57 -16.15 -10.79 -3.87
N ASN A 58 -16.74 -10.07 -4.82
CA ASN A 58 -18.00 -10.46 -5.46
C ASN A 58 -17.86 -11.72 -6.33
N GLN A 59 -16.73 -11.93 -7.00
CA GLN A 59 -16.47 -13.15 -7.77
C GLN A 59 -16.40 -14.42 -6.91
N CYS A 60 -16.10 -14.30 -5.61
CA CYS A 60 -16.02 -15.43 -4.68
C CYS A 60 -17.36 -15.85 -4.08
N GLN A 61 -18.42 -15.05 -4.20
CA GLN A 61 -19.70 -15.35 -3.53
C GLN A 61 -20.54 -16.41 -4.26
N TYR A 62 -20.31 -16.64 -5.56
CA TYR A 62 -21.21 -17.46 -6.39
C TYR A 62 -20.69 -18.87 -6.72
N ASP A 63 -19.47 -19.25 -6.32
CA ASP A 63 -18.85 -20.54 -6.67
C ASP A 63 -17.95 -21.07 -5.54
N LEU A 64 -18.58 -21.69 -4.53
CA LEU A 64 -17.93 -22.21 -3.32
C LEU A 64 -16.88 -23.30 -3.60
N GLU A 65 -17.13 -24.16 -4.60
CA GLU A 65 -16.20 -25.23 -4.97
C GLU A 65 -14.93 -24.67 -5.61
N ARG A 66 -15.08 -23.72 -6.53
CA ARG A 66 -13.94 -23.04 -7.14
C ARG A 66 -13.15 -22.21 -6.13
N LYS A 67 -13.83 -21.61 -5.15
CA LYS A 67 -13.18 -20.91 -4.04
C LYS A 67 -12.29 -21.87 -3.24
N LYS A 68 -12.82 -23.02 -2.85
CA LYS A 68 -12.07 -24.03 -2.08
C LYS A 68 -10.86 -24.55 -2.85
N GLN A 69 -11.02 -24.88 -4.14
CA GLN A 69 -9.90 -25.32 -4.98
C GLN A 69 -8.79 -24.26 -5.10
N GLN A 70 -9.17 -22.98 -5.19
CA GLN A 70 -8.21 -21.90 -5.27
C GLN A 70 -7.44 -21.73 -3.95
N GLU A 71 -8.13 -21.78 -2.81
CA GLU A 71 -7.52 -21.69 -1.48
C GLU A 71 -6.57 -22.87 -1.20
N GLU A 72 -6.96 -24.09 -1.61
CA GLU A 72 -6.10 -25.29 -1.52
C GLU A 72 -4.83 -25.13 -2.37
N ALA A 73 -4.96 -24.67 -3.62
CA ALA A 73 -3.82 -24.46 -4.51
C ALA A 73 -2.87 -23.35 -4.01
N GLU A 74 -3.41 -22.28 -3.43
CA GLU A 74 -2.61 -21.21 -2.82
C GLU A 74 -1.87 -21.74 -1.58
N THR A 75 -2.55 -22.51 -0.72
CA THR A 75 -1.94 -23.14 0.46
C THR A 75 -0.81 -24.11 0.08
N GLU A 76 -1.01 -24.91 -0.97
CA GLU A 76 0.02 -25.82 -1.47
C GLU A 76 1.25 -25.05 -2.01
N ALA A 77 1.02 -23.95 -2.74
CA ALA A 77 2.09 -23.11 -3.25
C ALA A 77 2.88 -22.42 -2.12
N GLU A 78 2.19 -21.95 -1.07
CA GLU A 78 2.80 -21.40 0.14
C GLU A 78 3.68 -22.43 0.86
N LEU A 79 3.16 -23.63 1.08
CA LEU A 79 3.89 -24.71 1.75
C LEU A 79 5.12 -25.15 0.94
N LYS A 80 5.00 -25.22 -0.38
CA LYS A 80 6.14 -25.51 -1.27
C LYS A 80 7.22 -24.44 -1.12
N LEU A 81 6.84 -23.16 -1.15
CA LEU A 81 7.76 -22.05 -1.01
C LEU A 81 8.46 -22.05 0.35
N GLU A 82 7.73 -22.36 1.42
CA GLU A 82 8.27 -22.50 2.76
C GLU A 82 9.32 -23.64 2.84
N ASN A 83 9.04 -24.77 2.21
CA ASN A 83 9.98 -25.90 2.18
C ASN A 83 11.25 -25.55 1.40
N GLU A 84 11.12 -24.83 0.27
CA GLU A 84 12.26 -24.32 -0.50
C GLU A 84 13.08 -23.32 0.34
N LEU A 85 12.43 -22.41 1.06
CA LEU A 85 13.08 -21.45 1.94
C LEU A 85 13.89 -22.14 3.05
N LYS A 86 13.33 -23.17 3.69
CA LYS A 86 14.03 -23.95 4.73
C LYS A 86 15.26 -24.69 4.21
N GLN A 87 15.30 -25.01 2.92
CA GLN A 87 16.42 -25.70 2.26
C GLN A 87 17.42 -24.73 1.63
N ALA A 88 17.12 -23.43 1.60
CA ALA A 88 17.98 -22.43 1.00
C ALA A 88 19.30 -22.30 1.80
N LYS A 89 20.42 -22.40 1.09
CA LYS A 89 21.75 -22.17 1.69
C LYS A 89 21.99 -20.69 2.02
N ASP A 90 21.45 -19.82 1.18
CA ASP A 90 21.49 -18.37 1.32
C ASP A 90 20.07 -17.84 1.18
N ILE A 91 19.51 -17.38 2.30
CA ILE A 91 18.13 -16.92 2.40
C ILE A 91 17.94 -15.60 1.64
N GLU A 92 18.92 -14.70 1.68
CA GLU A 92 18.83 -13.41 1.03
C GLU A 92 18.85 -13.56 -0.49
N VAL A 93 19.74 -14.41 -1.00
CA VAL A 93 19.78 -14.76 -2.43
C VAL A 93 18.49 -15.46 -2.84
N PHE A 94 17.99 -16.41 -2.06
CA PHE A 94 16.74 -17.10 -2.34
C PHE A 94 15.56 -16.13 -2.44
N ILE A 95 15.38 -15.25 -1.45
CA ILE A 95 14.32 -14.24 -1.47
C ILE A 95 14.47 -13.34 -2.70
N SER A 96 15.68 -12.87 -3.00
CA SER A 96 15.95 -12.04 -4.17
C SER A 96 15.60 -12.72 -5.48
N GLN A 97 15.88 -14.03 -5.61
CA GLN A 97 15.50 -14.84 -6.75
C GLN A 97 13.98 -14.95 -6.90
N LYS A 98 13.24 -15.19 -5.80
CA LYS A 98 11.77 -15.26 -5.84
C LYS A 98 11.12 -13.96 -6.29
N TRP A 99 11.70 -12.83 -5.90
CA TRP A 99 11.29 -11.51 -6.40
C TRP A 99 11.54 -11.33 -7.90
N GLN A 100 12.67 -11.79 -8.42
CA GLN A 100 12.98 -11.77 -9.86
C GLN A 100 12.08 -12.74 -10.65
N GLU A 101 11.86 -13.95 -10.15
CA GLU A 101 10.95 -14.94 -10.72
C GLU A 101 9.54 -14.36 -10.85
N ALA A 102 9.05 -13.64 -9.84
CA ALA A 102 7.74 -13.00 -9.87
C ALA A 102 7.62 -11.97 -11.00
N GLU A 103 8.67 -11.16 -11.23
CA GLU A 103 8.73 -10.23 -12.36
C GLU A 103 8.68 -10.95 -13.70
N ILE A 104 9.56 -11.93 -13.90
CA ILE A 104 9.64 -12.70 -15.15
C ILE A 104 8.31 -13.39 -15.43
N ASN A 105 7.73 -14.05 -14.42
CA ASN A 105 6.45 -14.74 -14.54
C ASN A 105 5.31 -13.78 -14.93
N CYS A 106 5.27 -12.58 -14.33
CA CYS A 106 4.29 -11.56 -14.67
C CYS A 106 4.46 -11.09 -16.13
N GLN A 107 5.70 -10.80 -16.55
CA GLN A 107 6.00 -10.40 -17.93
C GLN A 107 5.62 -11.49 -18.94
N LEU A 108 5.90 -12.76 -18.64
CA LEU A 108 5.53 -13.91 -19.47
C LEU A 108 4.00 -14.09 -19.55
N GLN A 109 3.27 -13.83 -18.47
CA GLN A 109 1.80 -13.88 -18.50
C GLN A 109 1.22 -12.77 -19.36
N LEU A 110 1.75 -11.55 -19.25
CA LEU A 110 1.35 -10.42 -20.08
C LEU A 110 1.71 -10.62 -21.56
N SER A 111 2.84 -11.27 -21.86
CA SER A 111 3.29 -11.51 -23.23
C SER A 111 2.39 -12.48 -24.00
N LYS A 112 1.76 -13.44 -23.31
CA LYS A 112 0.80 -14.40 -23.90
C LYS A 112 -0.49 -13.75 -24.41
N LEU A 113 -0.82 -12.54 -23.94
CA LEU A 113 -2.00 -11.81 -24.41
C LEU A 113 -1.72 -11.12 -25.75
N LYS A 114 -2.71 -11.13 -26.66
CA LYS A 114 -2.62 -10.37 -27.92
C LYS A 114 -2.51 -8.88 -27.64
N PRO A 115 -1.84 -8.07 -28.48
CA PRO A 115 -1.68 -6.62 -28.24
C PRO A 115 -3.00 -5.86 -28.03
N LYS A 116 -4.08 -6.24 -28.73
CA LYS A 116 -5.43 -5.69 -28.53
C LYS A 116 -6.04 -6.09 -27.17
N GLN A 117 -5.70 -7.26 -26.65
CA GLN A 117 -6.16 -7.74 -25.35
C GLN A 117 -5.41 -7.06 -24.21
N ARG A 118 -4.13 -6.73 -24.38
CA ARG A 118 -3.32 -5.98 -23.39
C ARG A 118 -3.82 -4.57 -23.14
N LYS A 119 -4.46 -3.94 -24.12
CA LYS A 119 -5.03 -2.58 -24.01
C LYS A 119 -6.39 -2.55 -23.30
N SER A 120 -7.04 -3.70 -23.11
CA SER A 120 -8.36 -3.77 -22.50
C SER A 120 -8.24 -4.34 -21.09
N PHE A 121 -8.43 -3.47 -20.09
CA PHE A 121 -8.42 -3.81 -18.67
C PHE A 121 -9.34 -5.01 -18.33
N ASN A 122 -10.49 -5.13 -19.01
CA ASN A 122 -11.42 -6.25 -18.83
C ASN A 122 -10.82 -7.62 -19.17
N ASN A 123 -9.76 -7.69 -19.99
CA ASN A 123 -9.07 -8.94 -20.29
C ASN A 123 -7.94 -9.24 -19.30
N LEU A 124 -7.40 -8.21 -18.64
CA LEU A 124 -6.33 -8.34 -17.65
C LEU A 124 -6.85 -8.77 -16.28
N ILE A 125 -8.13 -8.53 -16.00
CA ILE A 125 -8.75 -8.78 -14.69
C ILE A 125 -8.58 -10.22 -14.21
N TYR A 126 -8.59 -11.21 -15.12
CA TYR A 126 -8.41 -12.62 -14.78
C TYR A 126 -6.98 -12.98 -14.35
N LEU A 127 -6.00 -12.13 -14.65
CA LEU A 127 -4.61 -12.30 -14.23
C LEU A 127 -4.32 -11.62 -12.89
N ILE A 128 -5.17 -10.69 -12.47
CA ILE A 128 -5.03 -9.97 -11.21
C ILE A 128 -5.33 -10.94 -10.07
N PRO A 129 -4.38 -11.15 -9.14
CA PRO A 129 -4.63 -12.04 -8.01
C PRO A 129 -5.71 -11.45 -7.11
N LYS A 130 -6.52 -12.34 -6.52
CA LYS A 130 -7.42 -11.97 -5.42
C LYS A 130 -6.57 -11.63 -4.20
N ILE A 131 -6.93 -10.54 -3.54
CA ILE A 131 -6.24 -10.02 -2.36
C ILE A 131 -7.18 -10.03 -1.16
N ASN A 132 -6.62 -10.25 0.03
CA ASN A 132 -7.34 -10.10 1.30
C ASN A 132 -7.25 -8.66 1.83
N GLU A 133 -7.88 -8.39 2.98
CA GLU A 133 -7.92 -7.05 3.60
C GLU A 133 -6.51 -6.52 3.94
N ASN A 134 -5.61 -7.38 4.44
CA ASN A 134 -4.25 -6.98 4.79
C ASN A 134 -3.46 -6.58 3.53
N GLU A 135 -3.56 -7.38 2.47
CA GLU A 135 -2.92 -7.10 1.18
C GLU A 135 -3.50 -5.85 0.53
N TYR A 136 -4.81 -5.62 0.65
CA TYR A 136 -5.48 -4.40 0.18
C TYR A 136 -4.93 -3.14 0.87
N ILE A 137 -4.78 -3.16 2.20
CA ILE A 137 -4.20 -2.05 2.96
C ILE A 137 -2.74 -1.83 2.52
N GLU A 138 -1.97 -2.91 2.38
CA GLU A 138 -0.56 -2.85 1.96
C GLU A 138 -0.40 -2.27 0.55
N ILE A 139 -1.24 -2.67 -0.40
CA ILE A 139 -1.24 -2.17 -1.78
C ILE A 139 -1.52 -0.66 -1.81
N LYS A 140 -2.49 -0.17 -1.03
CA LYS A 140 -2.79 1.27 -0.94
C LYS A 140 -1.62 2.05 -0.36
N TYR A 141 -0.98 1.52 0.68
CA TYR A 141 0.22 2.09 1.25
C TYR A 141 1.35 2.19 0.21
N ILE A 142 1.63 1.09 -0.51
CA ILE A 142 2.66 1.05 -1.54
C ILE A 142 2.36 2.07 -2.64
N ILE A 143 1.13 2.13 -3.15
CA ILE A 143 0.72 3.12 -4.16
C ILE A 143 0.94 4.55 -3.68
N GLY A 144 0.68 4.84 -2.40
CA GLY A 144 0.99 6.12 -1.79
C GLY A 144 2.48 6.47 -1.90
N ILE A 145 3.37 5.53 -1.59
CA ILE A 145 4.82 5.75 -1.71
C ILE A 145 5.25 5.89 -3.17
N LEU A 146 4.77 5.03 -4.07
CA LEU A 146 5.06 5.11 -5.51
C LEU A 146 4.62 6.45 -6.10
N PHE A 147 3.46 6.96 -5.67
CA PHE A 147 2.99 8.29 -6.06
C PHE A 147 3.91 9.41 -5.54
N GLN A 148 4.40 9.32 -4.29
CA GLN A 148 5.37 10.31 -3.79
C GLN A 148 6.69 10.28 -4.59
N MET A 149 7.18 9.08 -4.96
CA MET A 149 8.37 8.94 -5.81
C MET A 149 8.13 9.57 -7.20
N TYR A 150 6.99 9.28 -7.83
CA TYR A 150 6.60 9.89 -9.10
C TYR A 150 6.53 11.42 -9.01
N LYS A 151 5.89 11.94 -7.96
CA LYS A 151 5.75 13.38 -7.72
C LYS A 151 7.10 14.06 -7.53
N HIS A 152 7.99 13.46 -6.75
CA HIS A 152 9.35 13.94 -6.58
C HIS A 152 10.06 14.09 -7.94
N ASP A 153 10.02 13.03 -8.75
CA ASP A 153 10.76 13.00 -10.01
C ASP A 153 10.21 13.97 -11.06
N ASN A 154 8.89 14.19 -11.08
CA ASN A 154 8.22 14.98 -12.11
C ASN A 154 7.98 16.45 -11.72
N CYS A 155 7.83 16.76 -10.43
CA CYS A 155 7.51 18.12 -9.97
C CYS A 155 8.68 18.86 -9.34
N GLU A 156 9.61 18.16 -8.68
CA GLU A 156 10.66 18.81 -7.87
C GLU A 156 11.97 18.98 -8.64
N ASN A 157 12.26 18.09 -9.59
CA ASN A 157 13.44 18.23 -10.47
C ASN A 157 13.38 19.44 -11.43
N ASN A 158 12.19 20.02 -11.66
CA ASN A 158 11.99 21.16 -12.56
C ASN A 158 12.04 22.54 -11.85
N LYS A 159 12.17 22.61 -10.52
CA LYS A 159 12.25 23.86 -9.76
C LYS A 159 13.57 23.95 -8.99
N LEU A 160 14.56 24.63 -9.58
CA LEU A 160 15.96 24.74 -9.16
C LEU A 160 16.23 25.46 -7.80
N SER A 161 15.29 25.65 -6.87
CA SER A 161 15.60 26.55 -5.74
C SER A 161 15.00 26.28 -4.36
N SER A 162 14.35 25.15 -4.10
CA SER A 162 14.02 24.80 -2.72
C SER A 162 13.86 23.29 -2.56
N VAL A 163 14.74 22.68 -1.76
CA VAL A 163 14.53 21.30 -1.28
C VAL A 163 13.21 21.30 -0.52
N SER A 164 12.20 20.60 -1.06
CA SER A 164 10.92 20.47 -0.39
C SER A 164 11.04 19.50 0.79
N LEU A 165 10.19 19.65 1.80
CA LEU A 165 10.13 18.68 2.91
C LEU A 165 9.79 17.26 2.41
N SER A 166 9.03 17.14 1.31
CA SER A 166 8.73 15.84 0.67
C SER A 166 9.98 15.17 0.10
N SER A 167 10.88 15.93 -0.54
CA SER A 167 12.16 15.40 -1.04
C SER A 167 13.02 14.86 0.11
N VAL A 168 13.12 15.62 1.21
CA VAL A 168 13.90 15.20 2.38
C VAL A 168 13.34 13.90 2.97
N GLU A 169 12.03 13.80 3.18
CA GLU A 169 11.42 12.59 3.73
C GLU A 169 11.64 11.37 2.82
N LEU A 170 11.59 11.52 1.49
CA LEU A 170 11.90 10.44 0.56
C LEU A 170 13.39 10.03 0.61
N GLN A 171 14.30 10.98 0.78
CA GLN A 171 15.73 10.67 0.97
C GLN A 171 15.96 9.92 2.29
N ILE A 172 15.34 10.39 3.38
CA ILE A 172 15.41 9.72 4.69
C ILE A 172 14.79 8.33 4.61
N PHE A 173 13.68 8.17 3.88
CA PHE A 173 13.07 6.88 3.62
C PHE A 173 14.06 5.90 2.97
N GLN A 174 14.98 6.38 2.13
CA GLN A 174 16.00 5.50 1.55
C GLN A 174 16.97 4.95 2.59
N LEU A 175 17.20 5.67 3.68
CA LEU A 175 18.12 5.32 4.76
C LEU A 175 17.51 4.40 5.83
N LEU A 176 16.19 4.20 5.82
CA LEU A 176 15.53 3.34 6.81
C LEU A 176 15.99 1.89 6.68
N GLN A 177 16.14 1.24 7.83
CA GLN A 177 16.46 -0.19 7.89
C GLN A 177 15.30 -1.04 7.37
N SER A 178 15.62 -2.04 6.53
CA SER A 178 14.68 -3.06 6.08
C SER A 178 14.79 -4.31 6.95
N ASN A 179 13.65 -4.83 7.43
CA ASN A 179 13.58 -6.08 8.21
C ASN A 179 12.70 -7.15 7.53
N ASP A 180 12.65 -7.14 6.20
CA ASP A 180 11.90 -8.12 5.42
C ASP A 180 12.41 -9.55 5.61
N ILE A 181 13.74 -9.76 5.63
CA ILE A 181 14.34 -11.10 5.76
C ILE A 181 13.92 -11.75 7.09
N GLU A 182 14.12 -11.05 8.22
CA GLU A 182 13.73 -11.55 9.54
C GLU A 182 12.24 -11.88 9.60
N LYS A 183 11.39 -11.02 9.02
CA LYS A 183 9.95 -11.22 8.99
C LYS A 183 9.55 -12.43 8.13
N ILE A 184 10.17 -12.61 6.97
CA ILE A 184 9.91 -13.74 6.06
C ILE A 184 10.39 -15.05 6.69
N CYS A 185 11.55 -15.07 7.35
CA CYS A 185 12.03 -16.25 8.08
C CYS A 185 11.03 -16.66 9.17
N LYS A 186 10.44 -15.70 9.87
CA LYS A 186 9.44 -15.96 10.92
C LYS A 186 8.08 -16.38 10.34
N TYR A 187 7.71 -15.84 9.18
CA TYR A 187 6.41 -16.06 8.53
C TYR A 187 6.60 -16.29 7.02
N PRO A 188 6.99 -17.52 6.59
CA PRO A 188 7.36 -17.80 5.20
C PRO A 188 6.27 -17.51 4.17
N TYR A 189 4.99 -17.69 4.52
CA TYR A 189 3.84 -17.37 3.65
C TYR A 189 3.84 -15.91 3.18
N LEU A 190 4.47 -14.98 3.92
CA LEU A 190 4.58 -13.59 3.51
C LEU A 190 5.36 -13.43 2.21
N LEU A 191 6.36 -14.28 1.93
CA LEU A 191 7.07 -14.21 0.65
C LEU A 191 6.12 -14.51 -0.52
N TYR A 192 5.21 -15.47 -0.36
CA TYR A 192 4.17 -15.77 -1.35
C TYR A 192 3.21 -14.59 -1.52
N SER A 193 2.67 -14.06 -0.42
CA SER A 193 1.78 -12.89 -0.45
C SER A 193 2.45 -11.68 -1.12
N TYR A 194 3.68 -11.34 -0.76
CA TYR A 194 4.39 -10.19 -1.32
C TYR A 194 4.67 -10.35 -2.83
N THR A 195 5.07 -11.53 -3.28
CA THR A 195 5.48 -11.76 -4.67
C THR A 195 4.31 -12.12 -5.60
N ASN A 196 3.44 -13.05 -5.19
CA ASN A 196 2.38 -13.61 -6.04
C ASN A 196 1.05 -12.87 -5.90
N LYS A 197 0.84 -12.13 -4.81
CA LYS A 197 -0.36 -11.31 -4.60
C LYS A 197 -0.05 -9.83 -4.81
N ILE A 198 0.71 -9.21 -3.93
CA ILE A 198 0.91 -7.76 -3.89
C ILE A 198 1.66 -7.26 -5.12
N TYR A 199 2.86 -7.78 -5.39
CA TYR A 199 3.67 -7.33 -6.53
C TYR A 199 2.95 -7.56 -7.86
N LYS A 200 2.38 -8.76 -8.04
CA LYS A 200 1.62 -9.10 -9.25
C LYS A 200 0.39 -8.21 -9.43
N PHE A 201 -0.36 -7.93 -8.35
CA PHE A 201 -1.48 -7.00 -8.38
C PHE A 201 -1.02 -5.63 -8.86
N LEU A 202 0.00 -5.05 -8.22
CA LEU A 202 0.55 -3.75 -8.58
C LEU A 202 0.99 -3.72 -10.04
N LYS A 203 1.74 -4.74 -10.48
CA LYS A 203 2.30 -4.77 -11.83
C LYS A 203 1.22 -4.78 -12.92
N ILE A 204 0.11 -5.50 -12.69
CA ILE A 204 -0.95 -5.65 -13.69
C ILE A 204 -1.98 -4.51 -13.63
N SER A 205 -2.30 -4.01 -12.43
CA SER A 205 -3.42 -3.08 -12.22
C SER A 205 -3.06 -1.60 -12.21
N THR A 206 -1.80 -1.26 -11.94
CA THR A 206 -1.41 0.14 -11.73
C THR A 206 -1.27 0.89 -13.06
N LEU A 207 -1.60 2.18 -13.03
CA LEU A 207 -1.51 3.09 -14.17
C LEU A 207 -0.10 3.15 -14.76
N GLU A 208 -0.02 3.34 -16.07
CA GLU A 208 1.23 3.29 -16.86
C GLU A 208 2.31 4.25 -16.33
N LYS A 209 1.91 5.45 -15.87
CA LYS A 209 2.81 6.45 -15.29
C LYS A 209 3.59 5.97 -14.06
N LEU A 210 3.07 5.01 -13.31
CA LEU A 210 3.73 4.45 -12.12
C LEU A 210 4.50 3.15 -12.41
N GLN A 211 4.39 2.58 -13.61
CA GLN A 211 4.93 1.25 -13.92
C GLN A 211 6.47 1.16 -13.81
N SER A 212 7.17 2.27 -14.05
CA SER A 212 8.64 2.36 -13.90
C SER A 212 9.10 2.20 -12.44
N TYR A 213 8.22 2.47 -11.48
CA TYR A 213 8.51 2.32 -10.04
C TYR A 213 8.12 0.93 -9.52
N ILE A 214 7.38 0.13 -10.31
CA ILE A 214 6.94 -1.22 -9.94
C ILE A 214 7.97 -2.23 -10.43
N ILE A 215 9.10 -2.27 -9.72
CA ILE A 215 10.16 -3.26 -9.90
C ILE A 215 10.42 -3.97 -8.57
N PRO A 216 10.92 -5.22 -8.57
CA PRO A 216 11.02 -6.03 -7.36
C PRO A 216 11.82 -5.38 -6.24
N SER A 217 12.93 -4.72 -6.56
CA SER A 217 13.77 -4.03 -5.57
C SER A 217 13.06 -2.88 -4.85
N ILE A 218 12.30 -2.06 -5.58
CA ILE A 218 11.54 -0.94 -4.99
C ILE A 218 10.41 -1.48 -4.11
N ILE A 219 9.59 -2.40 -4.61
CA ILE A 219 8.44 -2.92 -3.87
C ILE A 219 8.91 -3.66 -2.60
N ARG A 220 9.95 -4.49 -2.71
CA ARG A 220 10.57 -5.15 -1.56
C ARG A 220 11.10 -4.14 -0.54
N SER A 221 11.79 -3.09 -1.00
CA SER A 221 12.31 -2.03 -0.10
C SER A 221 11.18 -1.31 0.64
N ILE A 222 10.07 -1.00 -0.04
CA ILE A 222 8.90 -0.34 0.58
C ILE A 222 8.30 -1.20 1.69
N ILE A 223 8.04 -2.47 1.40
CA ILE A 223 7.47 -3.41 2.37
C ILE A 223 8.44 -3.61 3.54
N GLY A 224 9.71 -3.87 3.25
CA GLY A 224 10.72 -4.17 4.24
C GLY A 224 10.99 -3.04 5.23
N LYS A 225 11.02 -1.80 4.73
CA LYS A 225 11.17 -0.60 5.57
C LYS A 225 9.94 -0.31 6.40
N LYS A 226 8.74 -0.57 5.89
CA LYS A 226 7.51 -0.38 6.67
C LYS A 226 7.49 -1.23 7.95
N LEU A 227 7.98 -2.47 7.89
CA LEU A 227 7.84 -3.47 8.96
C LEU A 227 8.34 -3.04 10.35
N THR A 228 9.32 -2.14 10.43
CA THR A 228 9.90 -1.69 11.71
C THR A 228 9.83 -0.18 11.94
N ASN A 229 9.38 0.57 10.95
CA ASN A 229 9.42 2.03 11.00
C ASN A 229 8.02 2.67 11.02
N ALA A 230 6.96 1.89 10.78
CA ALA A 230 5.59 2.40 10.74
C ALA A 230 5.00 2.68 12.12
N TYR A 231 4.21 3.75 12.18
CA TYR A 231 3.45 4.18 13.35
C TYR A 231 1.99 3.76 13.16
N GLY A 232 1.42 3.10 14.17
CA GLY A 232 -0.01 2.83 14.20
C GLY A 232 -0.79 4.12 14.44
N ILE A 233 -1.91 4.27 13.73
CA ILE A 233 -2.88 5.35 13.90
C ILE A 233 -4.04 4.77 14.70
N TRP A 234 -4.37 5.42 15.81
CA TRP A 234 -5.34 4.92 16.77
C TRP A 234 -6.43 5.97 17.04
N SER A 235 -7.60 5.53 17.51
CA SER A 235 -8.63 6.45 17.99
C SER A 235 -8.09 7.28 19.16
N ILE A 236 -8.54 8.53 19.20
CA ILE A 236 -8.29 9.44 20.32
C ILE A 236 -9.44 9.21 21.30
N ASP A 237 -9.24 8.28 22.23
CA ASP A 237 -10.19 8.09 23.33
C ASP A 237 -9.78 9.01 24.48
N ASP A 238 -10.74 9.76 25.03
CA ASP A 238 -10.55 10.61 26.20
C ASP A 238 -10.51 9.79 27.51
N GLU A 239 -10.84 8.49 27.46
CA GLU A 239 -10.86 7.61 28.62
C GLU A 239 -9.55 6.82 28.78
N PRO A 240 -8.92 6.84 29.98
CA PRO A 240 -7.60 6.21 30.22
C PRO A 240 -7.52 4.70 29.95
N ASP A 241 -8.65 4.00 30.06
CA ASP A 241 -8.79 2.55 29.86
C ASP A 241 -9.59 2.19 28.59
N GLY A 242 -9.83 3.17 27.71
CA GLY A 242 -10.56 2.97 26.46
C GLY A 242 -9.85 1.99 25.51
N ASN A 243 -10.62 1.08 24.91
CA ASN A 243 -10.16 0.26 23.81
C ASN A 243 -9.91 1.15 22.58
N LYS A 244 -8.68 1.65 22.44
CA LYS A 244 -8.28 2.43 21.27
C LYS A 244 -8.48 1.62 20.00
N GLU A 245 -9.30 2.13 19.10
CA GLU A 245 -9.56 1.51 17.80
C GLU A 245 -8.37 1.75 16.87
N PHE A 246 -7.90 0.70 16.19
CA PHE A 246 -6.83 0.82 15.21
C PHE A 246 -7.38 1.24 13.85
N PHE A 247 -6.99 2.42 13.36
CA PHE A 247 -7.43 2.93 12.06
C PHE A 247 -6.47 2.62 10.91
N GLY A 248 -5.23 2.24 11.20
CA GLY A 248 -4.24 1.91 10.19
C GLY A 248 -2.84 2.33 10.61
N TYR A 249 -1.96 2.56 9.64
CA TYR A 249 -0.58 2.95 9.93
C TYR A 249 -0.09 4.02 8.95
N SER A 250 0.92 4.77 9.38
CA SER A 250 1.63 5.74 8.56
C SER A 250 3.12 5.63 8.80
N LEU A 251 3.91 5.94 7.78
CA LEU A 251 5.36 6.02 7.88
C LEU A 251 5.77 7.50 7.89
N TYR A 252 6.57 7.86 8.90
CA TYR A 252 7.16 9.18 9.03
C TYR A 252 8.69 8.99 9.06
N PRO A 253 9.37 8.95 7.90
CA PRO A 253 10.77 8.54 7.82
C PRO A 253 11.69 9.27 8.79
N SER A 254 11.60 10.60 8.91
CA SER A 254 12.38 11.37 9.87
C SER A 254 12.11 11.00 11.33
N ALA A 255 10.86 10.69 11.67
CA ALA A 255 10.47 10.30 13.02
C ALA A 255 11.03 8.92 13.39
N SER A 256 11.15 7.99 12.43
CA SER A 256 11.59 6.62 12.66
C SER A 256 13.04 6.48 13.15
N PHE A 257 13.82 7.57 13.15
CA PHE A 257 15.18 7.60 13.73
C PHE A 257 15.19 7.75 15.26
N PHE A 258 14.07 8.08 15.89
CA PHE A 258 13.97 8.05 17.35
C PHE A 258 13.92 6.60 17.85
N ASN A 259 14.97 6.18 18.55
CA ASN A 259 15.06 4.85 19.14
C ASN A 259 14.15 4.69 20.36
N HIS A 260 13.78 3.44 20.64
CA HIS A 260 13.08 3.07 21.87
C HIS A 260 13.99 3.24 23.10
N SER A 261 13.40 3.74 24.19
CA SER A 261 13.97 3.73 25.53
C SER A 261 12.86 3.49 26.53
N CYS A 262 13.08 2.60 27.51
CA CYS A 262 12.14 2.39 28.62
C CYS A 262 11.99 3.62 29.53
N ASN A 263 12.88 4.61 29.43
CA ASN A 263 12.81 5.89 30.13
C ASN A 263 12.99 7.06 29.14
N PRO A 264 11.99 7.30 28.28
CA PRO A 264 12.12 8.23 27.17
C PRO A 264 12.28 9.69 27.64
N ASN A 265 12.92 10.52 26.82
CA ASN A 265 13.00 11.98 26.99
C ASN A 265 12.02 12.74 26.10
N LEU A 266 11.33 12.04 25.21
CA LEU A 266 10.35 12.56 24.29
C LEU A 266 9.03 11.78 24.40
N ILE A 267 7.93 12.45 24.13
CA ILE A 267 6.64 11.83 23.86
C ILE A 267 6.18 12.22 22.45
N ASN A 268 5.59 11.27 21.73
CA ASN A 268 4.94 11.52 20.45
C ASN A 268 3.47 11.90 20.68
N ILE A 269 3.01 12.92 19.98
CA ILE A 269 1.64 13.40 19.99
C ILE A 269 1.17 13.42 18.54
N GLU A 270 0.10 12.69 18.25
CA GLU A 270 -0.53 12.67 16.93
C GLU A 270 -1.51 13.84 16.79
N LYS A 271 -1.41 14.60 15.71
CA LYS A 271 -2.33 15.70 15.39
C LYS A 271 -2.70 15.66 13.91
N GLY A 272 -3.75 14.89 13.59
CA GLY A 272 -4.09 14.57 12.21
C GLY A 272 -2.97 13.75 11.56
N ALA A 273 -2.60 14.08 10.32
CA ALA A 273 -1.49 13.41 9.61
C ALA A 273 -0.09 13.94 9.99
N LYS A 274 0.10 14.34 11.25
CA LYS A 274 1.39 14.85 11.77
C LYS A 274 1.71 14.20 13.09
N ILE A 275 2.98 13.86 13.27
CA ILE A 275 3.55 13.50 14.56
C ILE A 275 4.33 14.70 15.11
N ILE A 276 4.10 15.03 16.37
CA ILE A 276 4.80 16.09 17.10
C ILE A 276 5.56 15.43 18.26
N PHE A 277 6.85 15.67 18.35
CA PHE A 277 7.66 15.22 19.49
C PHE A 277 7.78 16.34 20.51
N LYS A 278 7.42 16.05 21.77
CA LYS A 278 7.51 16.99 22.89
C LYS A 278 8.50 16.47 23.93
N LEU A 279 9.37 17.36 24.41
CA LEU A 279 10.29 17.07 25.51
C LEU A 279 9.53 16.80 26.81
N LEU A 280 9.91 15.71 27.49
CA LEU A 280 9.47 15.39 28.84
C LEU A 280 10.45 15.91 29.90
N LYS A 281 11.71 16.07 29.52
CA LYS A 281 12.81 16.52 30.37
C LYS A 281 13.80 17.34 29.53
N ASN A 282 14.60 18.18 30.19
CA ASN A 282 15.68 18.91 29.55
C ASN A 282 16.71 17.91 28.99
N ILE A 283 17.27 18.23 27.83
CA ILE A 283 18.32 17.46 27.13
C ILE A 283 19.62 18.25 27.19
#